data_AF-X1SUR3-F1
#
_entry.id   AF-X1SUR3-F1
#
_cell.length_a   1.000
_cell.length_b   1.000
_cell.length_c   1.000
_cell.angle_alpha   90.00
_cell.angle_beta   90.00
_cell.angle_gamma   90.00
#
_symmetry.space_group_name_H-M   'P 1'
#
loop_
_entity.id
_entity.type
_entity.pdbx_description
1 polymer ?
#
loop_
_entity_poly.entity_id
_entity_poly.type
_entity_poly.pdbx_seq_one_letter_code
_entity_poly.pdbx_strand_id
1 'polypeptide(L)'
;MATTGLHLTTSIPVYNIPQGQRGLVHIWGRNDMASNQKMGIWWQVKDPGGKIVEEYAKWEVGWTGPGKAQEFIGGRFNFDKVGTYTIAIQLFMDLEAEAVVDDYYGNLCTVAAAVPEPEFRDFGIGEYQTV
;
A
#
# COMPACT_ATOMS: atom_id res chain seq x y z
N MET A 1 7.50 23.27 16.69
CA MET A 1 6.50 22.41 16.02
C MET A 1 7.29 21.38 15.24
N ALA A 2 7.08 20.09 15.52
CA ALA A 2 7.78 19.01 14.84
C ALA A 2 6.86 18.42 13.78
N THR A 3 7.39 18.29 12.57
CA THR A 3 6.71 17.73 11.40
C THR A 3 6.98 16.23 11.40
N THR A 4 5.95 15.40 11.49
CA THR A 4 6.08 13.96 11.30
C THR A 4 6.02 13.66 9.81
N GLY A 5 6.81 12.68 9.34
CA GLY A 5 6.82 12.28 7.94
C GLY A 5 6.49 10.80 7.77
N LEU A 6 5.41 10.53 7.04
CA LEU A 6 5.05 9.25 6.46
C LEU A 6 5.98 8.93 5.29
N HIS A 7 6.72 7.83 5.39
CA HIS A 7 7.55 7.32 4.31
C HIS A 7 6.99 6.02 3.75
N LEU A 8 6.72 6.02 2.44
CA LEU A 8 6.27 4.86 1.67
C LEU A 8 7.42 4.38 0.78
N THR A 9 7.66 3.07 0.71
CA THR A 9 8.69 2.47 -0.15
C THR A 9 8.37 2.55 -1.65
N THR A 10 7.12 2.83 -1.98
CA THR A 10 6.68 3.13 -3.34
C THR A 10 5.71 4.30 -3.28
N SER A 11 5.84 5.23 -4.22
CA SER A 11 4.89 6.32 -4.36
C SER A 11 3.54 5.76 -4.77
N ILE A 12 2.57 5.89 -3.88
CA ILE A 12 1.16 5.65 -4.20
C ILE A 12 0.58 6.91 -4.86
N PRO A 13 -0.30 6.76 -5.86
CA PRO A 13 -0.84 5.50 -6.36
C PRO A 13 0.11 4.69 -7.27
N VAL A 14 0.02 3.37 -7.18
CA VAL A 14 0.64 2.42 -8.13
C VAL A 14 -0.32 2.10 -9.28
N TYR A 15 0.18 1.89 -10.49
CA TYR A 15 -0.67 1.68 -11.67
C TYR A 15 -0.44 0.35 -12.37
N ASN A 16 -1.43 -0.06 -13.16
CA ASN A 16 -1.38 -1.25 -14.03
C ASN A 16 -1.09 -2.55 -13.28
N ILE A 17 -1.63 -2.68 -12.06
CA ILE A 17 -1.53 -3.94 -11.32
C ILE A 17 -2.43 -4.98 -11.98
N PRO A 18 -1.93 -6.15 -12.39
CA PRO A 18 -2.79 -7.19 -12.95
C PRO A 18 -3.79 -7.69 -11.91
N GLN A 19 -5.05 -7.87 -12.32
CA GLN A 19 -6.08 -8.51 -11.51
C GLN A 19 -5.64 -9.92 -11.06
N GLY A 20 -6.04 -10.32 -9.87
CA GLY A 20 -5.69 -11.63 -9.28
C GLY A 20 -4.33 -11.66 -8.57
N GLN A 21 -3.59 -10.55 -8.58
CA GLN A 21 -2.39 -10.38 -7.75
C GLN A 21 -2.76 -10.16 -6.27
N ARG A 22 -1.75 -10.22 -5.39
CA ARG A 22 -1.90 -9.95 -3.96
C ARG A 22 -1.20 -8.65 -3.56
N GLY A 23 -1.87 -7.86 -2.74
CA GLY A 23 -1.31 -6.69 -2.07
C GLY A 23 -0.72 -7.03 -0.71
N LEU A 24 0.30 -6.27 -0.33
CA LEU A 24 0.85 -6.20 1.03
C LEU A 24 1.31 -4.77 1.26
N VAL A 25 0.76 -4.10 2.27
CA VAL A 25 1.12 -2.71 2.60
C VAL A 25 2.22 -2.70 3.66
N HIS A 26 3.26 -1.92 3.37
CA HIS A 26 4.29 -1.55 4.34
C HIS A 26 4.32 -0.04 4.47
N ILE A 27 4.35 0.45 5.72
CA ILE A 27 4.39 1.86 6.04
C ILE A 27 5.50 2.11 7.05
N TRP A 28 6.30 3.15 6.83
CA TRP A 28 7.30 3.61 7.77
C TRP A 28 6.88 4.96 8.36
N GLY A 29 6.68 5.00 9.67
CA GLY A 29 6.51 6.26 10.40
C GLY A 29 7.85 6.71 10.96
N ARG A 30 8.31 7.92 10.63
CA ARG A 30 9.55 8.49 11.17
C ARG A 30 9.26 9.35 12.40
N ASN A 31 10.00 9.12 13.47
CA ASN A 31 9.98 9.98 14.65
C ASN A 31 10.92 11.17 14.45
N ASP A 32 10.37 12.34 14.16
CA ASP A 32 11.13 13.60 14.01
C ASP A 32 11.22 14.43 15.30
N MET A 33 10.78 13.87 16.43
CA MET A 33 10.92 14.47 17.75
C MET A 33 12.35 14.29 18.29
N ALA A 34 12.72 15.12 19.28
CA ALA A 34 14.01 15.04 19.97
C ALA A 34 14.06 13.92 21.05
N SER A 35 12.94 13.25 21.33
CA SER A 35 12.82 12.18 22.33
C SER A 35 12.29 10.88 21.71
N ASN A 36 12.45 9.78 22.45
CA ASN A 36 11.82 8.51 22.09
C ASN A 36 10.30 8.65 22.07
N GLN A 37 9.65 8.10 21.05
CA GLN A 37 8.21 8.11 20.89
C GLN A 37 7.67 6.70 20.72
N LYS A 38 6.42 6.49 21.17
CA LYS A 38 5.67 5.27 20.91
C LYS A 38 4.90 5.49 19.62
N MET A 39 5.22 4.75 18.58
CA MET A 39 4.56 4.88 17.28
C MET A 39 3.37 3.93 17.17
N GLY A 40 2.26 4.46 16.67
CA GLY A 40 1.05 3.70 16.34
C GLY A 40 0.66 3.91 14.88
N ILE A 41 -0.15 2.99 14.36
CA ILE A 41 -0.74 3.15 13.04
C ILE A 41 -2.13 2.51 12.96
N TRP A 42 -2.97 3.09 12.11
CA TRP A 42 -4.17 2.47 11.59
C TRP A 42 -4.22 2.69 10.08
N TRP A 43 -4.69 1.70 9.32
CA TRP A 43 -5.08 1.90 7.94
C TRP A 43 -6.22 0.99 7.51
N GLN A 44 -6.87 1.41 6.42
CA GLN A 44 -7.95 0.68 5.78
C GLN A 44 -7.81 0.75 4.26
N VAL A 45 -7.83 -0.42 3.61
CA VAL A 45 -7.83 -0.54 2.14
C VAL A 45 -9.24 -0.91 1.67
N LYS A 46 -9.77 -0.16 0.70
CA LYS A 46 -11.05 -0.46 0.06
C LYS A 46 -10.88 -0.82 -1.40
N ASP A 47 -11.68 -1.80 -1.84
CA ASP A 47 -11.81 -2.16 -3.24
C ASP A 47 -12.60 -1.09 -4.04
N PRO A 48 -12.63 -1.19 -5.39
CA PRO A 48 -13.35 -0.22 -6.23
C PRO A 48 -14.86 -0.12 -5.96
N GLY A 49 -15.45 -1.13 -5.30
CA GLY A 49 -16.84 -1.12 -4.86
C GLY A 49 -17.04 -0.59 -3.44
N GLY A 50 -15.97 -0.10 -2.79
CA GLY A 50 -16.00 0.43 -1.43
C GLY A 50 -15.94 -0.61 -0.32
N LYS A 51 -15.78 -1.90 -0.63
CA LYS A 51 -15.65 -2.95 0.40
C LYS A 51 -14.26 -2.89 1.00
N ILE A 52 -14.18 -2.94 2.34
CA ILE A 52 -12.92 -3.08 3.07
C ILE A 52 -12.32 -4.46 2.75
N VAL A 53 -11.13 -4.47 2.16
CA VAL A 53 -10.36 -5.69 1.86
C VAL A 53 -9.21 -5.89 2.83
N GLU A 54 -8.79 -4.84 3.53
CA GLU A 54 -7.85 -4.92 4.64
C GLU A 54 -8.13 -3.79 5.64
N GLU A 55 -8.02 -4.11 6.92
CA GLU A 55 -7.92 -3.14 8.00
C GLU A 55 -6.82 -3.60 8.95
N TYR A 56 -5.94 -2.69 9.33
CA TYR A 56 -4.79 -2.98 10.17
C TYR A 56 -4.60 -1.87 11.20
N ALA A 57 -4.32 -2.26 12.44
CA ALA A 57 -3.93 -1.33 13.48
C ALA A 57 -2.88 -1.97 14.39
N LYS A 58 -1.87 -1.20 14.78
CA LYS A 58 -0.82 -1.67 15.68
C LYS A 58 -0.10 -0.52 16.35
N TRP A 59 0.25 -0.74 17.61
CA TRP A 59 1.28 0.01 18.32
C TRP A 59 2.59 -0.79 18.35
N GLU A 60 3.72 -0.12 18.21
CA GLU A 60 5.02 -0.78 18.34
C GLU A 60 5.22 -1.36 19.76
N VAL A 61 6.05 -2.39 19.90
CA VAL A 61 6.35 -2.96 21.23
C VAL A 61 7.39 -2.12 21.98
N GLY A 62 8.36 -1.58 21.25
CA GLY A 62 9.46 -0.78 21.79
C GLY A 62 9.18 0.72 21.76
N TRP A 63 10.23 1.48 21.48
CA TRP A 63 10.15 2.91 21.23
C TRP A 63 11.01 3.24 20.01
N THR A 64 10.54 4.20 19.23
CA THR A 64 11.30 4.73 18.10
C THR A 64 12.11 5.94 18.55
N GLY A 65 13.43 5.88 18.41
CA GLY A 65 14.31 6.97 18.78
C GLY A 65 14.26 8.16 17.81
N PRO A 66 14.81 9.33 18.19
CA PRO A 66 14.87 10.52 17.33
C PRO A 66 15.50 10.23 15.96
N GLY A 67 14.83 10.68 14.90
CA GLY A 67 15.24 10.51 13.50
C GLY A 67 15.17 9.06 12.98
N LYS A 68 14.64 8.11 13.77
CA LYS A 68 14.46 6.71 13.37
C LYS A 68 13.04 6.48 12.85
N ALA A 69 12.86 5.37 12.14
CA ALA A 69 11.57 4.98 11.60
C ALA A 69 11.12 3.61 12.12
N GLN A 70 9.83 3.48 12.37
CA GLN A 70 9.16 2.22 12.68
C GLN A 70 8.45 1.70 11.43
N GLU A 71 8.73 0.44 11.08
CA GLU A 71 7.99 -0.25 10.03
C GLU A 71 6.73 -0.91 10.59
N PHE A 72 5.64 -0.72 9.86
CA PHE A 72 4.38 -1.43 10.07
C PHE A 72 4.04 -2.22 8.82
N ILE A 73 3.76 -3.51 9.00
CA ILE A 73 3.48 -4.45 7.91
C ILE A 73 2.10 -5.05 8.16
N GLY A 74 1.25 -4.94 7.14
CA GLY A 74 -0.13 -5.42 7.16
C GLY A 74 -0.29 -6.91 6.92
N GLY A 75 -1.55 -7.27 6.70
CA GLY A 75 -1.94 -8.55 6.14
C GLY A 75 -1.83 -8.54 4.61
N ARG A 76 -2.06 -9.72 4.02
CA ARG A 76 -2.22 -9.84 2.56
C ARG A 76 -3.70 -9.75 2.19
N PHE A 77 -3.97 -9.12 1.06
CA PHE A 77 -5.30 -9.07 0.43
C PHE A 77 -5.20 -9.31 -1.07
N ASN A 78 -6.31 -9.63 -1.72
CA ASN A 78 -6.35 -9.92 -3.15
C ASN A 78 -6.88 -8.71 -3.95
N PHE A 79 -6.34 -8.53 -5.16
CA PHE A 79 -6.84 -7.59 -6.16
C PHE A 79 -7.89 -8.27 -7.05
N ASP A 80 -9.03 -8.63 -6.46
CA ASP A 80 -10.08 -9.42 -7.14
C ASP A 80 -10.93 -8.61 -8.13
N LYS A 81 -10.95 -7.28 -7.98
CA LYS A 81 -11.71 -6.35 -8.83
C LYS A 81 -10.79 -5.44 -9.63
N VAL A 82 -11.12 -5.19 -10.89
CA VAL A 82 -10.53 -4.15 -11.73
C VAL A 82 -11.01 -2.78 -11.25
N GLY A 83 -10.11 -1.79 -11.26
CA GLY A 83 -10.40 -0.41 -10.86
C GLY A 83 -9.46 0.12 -9.78
N THR A 84 -9.83 1.27 -9.22
CA THR A 84 -9.03 1.97 -8.21
C THR A 84 -9.31 1.44 -6.81
N TYR A 85 -8.25 0.99 -6.13
CA TYR A 85 -8.28 0.69 -4.70
C TYR A 85 -7.85 1.94 -3.95
N THR A 86 -8.50 2.22 -2.83
CA THR A 86 -8.19 3.38 -1.98
C THR A 86 -7.58 2.91 -0.66
N ILE A 87 -6.80 3.78 -0.04
CA ILE A 87 -6.24 3.57 1.30
C ILE A 87 -6.40 4.84 2.14
N ALA A 88 -6.80 4.64 3.38
CA ALA A 88 -6.77 5.63 4.45
C ALA A 88 -5.71 5.20 5.46
N ILE A 89 -4.82 6.10 5.86
CA ILE A 89 -3.71 5.85 6.79
C ILE A 89 -3.73 6.94 7.84
N GLN A 90 -3.55 6.57 9.09
CA GLN A 90 -3.27 7.48 10.20
C GLN A 90 -2.07 6.96 10.98
N LEU A 91 -1.05 7.79 11.10
CA LEU A 91 0.10 7.57 11.99
C LEU A 91 -0.17 8.26 13.32
N PHE A 92 0.16 7.56 14.40
CA PHE A 92 -0.02 8.04 15.76
C PHE A 92 1.32 8.14 16.48
N MET A 93 1.40 9.12 17.38
CA MET A 93 2.38 9.14 18.47
C MET A 93 1.64 9.31 19.80
N ASP A 94 2.37 9.06 20.89
CA ASP A 94 1.84 9.18 22.25
C ASP A 94 0.65 8.23 22.49
N LEU A 95 0.95 7.01 22.96
CA LEU A 95 -0.03 5.93 23.16
C LEU A 95 -1.21 6.33 24.05
N GLU A 96 -1.03 7.27 24.99
CA GLU A 96 -2.12 7.68 25.88
C GLU A 96 -3.05 8.70 25.22
N ALA A 97 -2.50 9.59 24.40
CA ALA A 97 -3.26 10.61 23.70
C ALA A 97 -3.79 10.14 22.33
N GLU A 98 -3.22 9.06 21.78
CA GLU A 98 -3.43 8.59 20.41
C GLU A 98 -3.37 9.75 19.40
N ALA A 99 -2.36 10.61 19.53
CA ALA A 99 -2.28 11.81 18.71
C ALA A 99 -1.98 11.43 17.26
N VAL A 100 -2.90 11.75 16.33
CA VAL A 100 -2.64 11.65 14.89
C VAL A 100 -1.60 12.70 14.51
N VAL A 101 -0.49 12.24 13.94
CA VAL A 101 0.66 13.07 13.63
C VAL A 101 0.93 13.18 12.14
N ASP A 102 0.39 12.25 11.36
CA ASP A 102 0.40 12.29 9.91
C ASP A 102 -0.74 11.41 9.38
N ASP A 103 -1.28 11.75 8.22
CA ASP A 103 -2.34 10.98 7.58
C ASP A 103 -2.27 11.04 6.05
N TYR A 104 -2.87 10.02 5.44
CA TYR A 104 -3.00 9.95 3.99
C TYR A 104 -4.34 9.32 3.63
N TYR A 105 -5.07 9.99 2.73
CA TYR A 105 -6.31 9.45 2.15
C TYR A 105 -6.21 9.58 0.64
N GLY A 106 -6.29 8.46 -0.06
CA GLY A 106 -6.20 8.50 -1.51
C GLY A 106 -6.16 7.14 -2.18
N ASN A 107 -5.65 7.17 -3.40
CA ASN A 107 -5.56 5.98 -4.24
C ASN A 107 -4.33 5.16 -3.83
N LEU A 108 -4.56 3.90 -3.45
CA LEU A 108 -3.48 2.95 -3.24
C LEU A 108 -2.90 2.51 -4.59
N CYS A 109 -3.78 2.00 -5.46
CA CYS A 109 -3.39 1.55 -6.78
C CYS A 109 -4.57 1.50 -7.75
N THR A 110 -4.25 1.32 -9.03
CA THR A 110 -5.21 0.96 -10.07
C THR A 110 -4.90 -0.44 -10.60
N VAL A 111 -5.91 -1.31 -10.51
CA VAL A 111 -5.87 -2.68 -11.02
C VAL A 111 -6.47 -2.72 -12.41
N ALA A 112 -5.76 -3.33 -13.35
CA ALA A 112 -6.22 -3.57 -14.71
C ALA A 112 -6.59 -5.05 -14.88
N ALA A 113 -7.46 -5.35 -15.85
CA ALA A 113 -7.75 -6.73 -16.21
C ALA A 113 -6.44 -7.45 -16.56
N ALA A 114 -6.27 -8.68 -16.06
CA ALA A 114 -5.14 -9.50 -16.47
C ALA A 114 -5.28 -9.78 -17.98
N VAL A 115 -4.25 -9.44 -18.76
CA VAL A 115 -4.19 -9.85 -20.17
C VAL A 115 -3.89 -11.35 -20.17
N PRO A 116 -4.78 -12.22 -20.69
CA PRO A 116 -4.45 -13.62 -20.82
C PRO A 116 -3.21 -13.75 -21.71
N GLU A 117 -2.29 -14.68 -21.38
CA GLU A 117 -1.23 -15.00 -22.34
C GLU A 117 -1.88 -15.40 -23.67
N PRO A 118 -1.41 -14.88 -24.82
CA PRO A 118 -1.98 -15.26 -26.10
C PRO A 118 -1.81 -16.78 -26.29
N GLU A 119 -2.93 -17.45 -26.58
CA GLU A 119 -2.95 -18.90 -26.86
C GLU A 119 -2.17 -19.26 -28.15
N PHE A 120 -1.89 -18.26 -28.99
CA PHE A 120 -1.08 -18.40 -30.20
C PHE A 120 0.36 -17.97 -29.97
N ARG A 121 1.27 -18.94 -29.77
CA ARG A 121 2.73 -18.72 -29.77
C ARG A 121 3.46 -19.24 -31.01
N ASP A 122 2.78 -19.89 -31.95
CA ASP A 122 3.42 -20.56 -33.10
C ASP A 122 2.92 -20.06 -34.47
N PHE A 123 2.93 -18.74 -34.71
CA PHE A 123 2.78 -18.24 -36.07
C PHE A 123 4.12 -18.33 -36.81
N GLY A 124 4.29 -19.40 -37.59
CA GLY A 124 5.33 -19.53 -38.61
C GLY A 124 4.72 -19.39 -40.00
N ILE A 125 5.39 -18.68 -40.91
CA ILE A 125 5.04 -18.71 -42.33
C ILE A 125 5.41 -20.10 -42.86
N GLY A 126 4.40 -20.94 -43.11
CA GLY A 126 4.60 -22.30 -43.61
C GLY A 126 5.01 -22.35 -45.08
N GLU A 127 4.51 -21.44 -45.90
CA GLU A 127 4.85 -21.35 -47.33
C GLU A 127 4.49 -19.96 -47.88
N TYR A 128 5.27 -19.48 -48.84
CA TYR A 128 5.00 -18.25 -49.58
C TYR A 128 4.58 -18.64 -51.01
N GLN A 129 3.32 -18.38 -51.38
CA GLN A 129 2.87 -18.53 -52.77
C GLN A 129 2.94 -17.20 -53.50
N THR A 130 3.77 -17.13 -54.53
CA THR A 130 3.77 -16.04 -55.52
C THR A 130 2.69 -16.29 -56.58
N VAL A 131 1.90 -15.27 -56.86
CA VAL A 131 0.99 -15.21 -58.02
C VAL A 131 1.75 -14.80 -59.27
#